data_AF-A0AAW2VVW6-F1
#
_entry.id   AF-A0AAW2VVW6-F1
#
_cell.length_a   1.000
_cell.length_b   1.000
_cell.length_c   1.000
_cell.angle_alpha   90.00
_cell.angle_beta   90.00
_cell.angle_gamma   90.00
#
_symmetry.space_group_name_H-M   'P 1'
#
loop_
_entity.id
_entity.type
_entity.pdbx_description
1 polymer ?
#
loop_
_entity_poly.entity_id
_entity_poly.type
_entity_poly.pdbx_seq_one_letter_code
_entity_poly.pdbx_strand_id
1 'polypeptide(L)'
;MSSGLIRTCTFSLGTQLLLYPTNNACLVHVPHESFFQEALRNILIVFAKLNPGIKYVQGMNEILAPLFYVFKNDPDEENSASAEADTFFCFVELISGFRDNFVQQLDNSVVGIRSTLTRLSQLLKEHDEELWRHLEMATKVNTQFYAFRWITLLLTQEFNFTDSLLIWDTLLSDPDGPQNGWVLTSLEEEFDVSDIELGNDHHKAV
;
A
#
# COMPACT_ATOMS: atom_id res chain seq x y z
N MET A 1 12.67 26.50 25.45
CA MET A 1 11.21 26.69 25.42
C MET A 1 10.76 26.65 23.96
N SER A 2 10.31 25.48 23.50
CA SER A 2 9.63 25.33 22.21
C SER A 2 8.58 24.25 22.38
N SER A 3 7.37 24.72 22.64
CA SER A 3 6.11 23.99 22.53
C SER A 3 5.73 23.97 21.05
N GLY A 4 5.68 22.78 20.44
CA GLY A 4 5.41 22.62 19.02
C GLY A 4 4.61 21.35 18.72
N LEU A 5 3.29 21.53 18.60
CA LEU A 5 2.32 20.70 17.89
C LEU A 5 2.24 19.21 18.25
N ILE A 6 1.48 18.91 19.31
CA ILE A 6 0.65 17.71 19.32
C ILE A 6 -0.43 17.95 18.24
N ARG A 7 -0.32 17.31 17.08
CA ARG A 7 -1.42 17.20 16.11
C ARG A 7 -2.47 16.26 16.69
N THR A 8 -3.28 16.79 17.60
CA THR A 8 -4.57 16.20 17.93
C THR A 8 -5.45 16.43 16.71
N CYS A 9 -5.54 15.43 15.82
CA CYS A 9 -6.53 15.46 14.75
C CYS A 9 -7.91 15.29 15.39
N THR A 10 -8.56 16.42 15.59
CA THR A 10 -9.98 16.54 15.92
C THR A 10 -10.79 15.80 14.87
N PHE A 11 -11.64 14.89 15.33
CA PHE A 11 -12.65 14.21 14.52
C PHE A 11 -13.64 15.28 14.01
N SER A 12 -13.41 15.81 12.80
CA SER A 12 -14.40 16.63 12.11
C SER A 12 -15.36 15.68 11.40
N LEU A 13 -16.47 15.38 12.08
CA LEU A 13 -17.65 14.78 11.47
C LEU A 13 -18.19 15.78 10.42
N GLY A 14 -17.86 15.58 9.16
CA GLY A 14 -18.37 16.41 8.07
C GLY A 14 -17.31 16.66 7.01
N THR A 15 -17.62 16.22 5.79
CA THR A 15 -16.85 16.33 4.55
C THR A 15 -15.75 15.26 4.36
N GLN A 16 -15.93 14.41 3.34
CA GLN A 16 -15.01 13.36 2.84
C GLN A 16 -14.92 12.02 3.63
N LEU A 17 -16.03 11.26 3.75
CA LEU A 17 -15.91 9.83 3.40
C LEU A 17 -16.05 9.79 1.87
N LEU A 18 -14.91 9.84 1.19
CA LEU A 18 -14.85 9.89 -0.26
C LEU A 18 -15.51 8.63 -0.84
N LEU A 19 -16.59 8.82 -1.60
CA LEU A 19 -16.81 8.14 -2.89
C LEU A 19 -15.45 7.68 -3.41
N TYR A 20 -15.17 6.41 -3.66
CA TYR A 20 -13.97 6.01 -4.39
C TYR A 20 -13.87 6.86 -5.68
N PRO A 21 -12.98 7.86 -5.80
CA PRO A 21 -12.74 8.52 -7.06
C PRO A 21 -11.28 8.17 -7.36
N THR A 22 -11.00 6.90 -7.64
CA THR A 22 -9.75 6.61 -8.35
C THR A 22 -9.82 7.47 -9.61
N ASN A 23 -8.81 8.30 -9.83
CA ASN A 23 -8.72 9.08 -11.05
C ASN A 23 -8.89 8.09 -12.22
N ASN A 24 -9.99 8.27 -12.97
CA ASN A 24 -10.54 7.40 -14.03
C ASN A 24 -11.52 6.29 -13.59
N ALA A 25 -12.80 6.67 -13.58
CA ALA A 25 -13.95 5.94 -14.15
C ALA A 25 -13.97 4.40 -14.08
N CYS A 26 -14.13 3.85 -12.89
CA CYS A 26 -14.95 2.65 -12.71
C CYS A 26 -15.89 2.91 -11.53
N LEU A 27 -17.14 3.31 -11.82
CA LEU A 27 -18.21 3.34 -10.81
C LEU A 27 -18.58 1.90 -10.49
N VAL A 28 -17.79 1.23 -9.67
CA VAL A 28 -18.21 -0.04 -9.07
C VAL A 28 -19.38 0.30 -8.16
N HIS A 29 -20.59 -0.09 -8.56
CA HIS A 29 -21.80 0.14 -7.79
C HIS A 29 -21.72 -0.71 -6.52
N VAL A 30 -21.29 -0.11 -5.41
CA VAL A 30 -21.28 -0.75 -4.09
C VAL A 30 -22.73 -0.80 -3.59
N PRO A 31 -23.40 -1.98 -3.57
CA PRO A 31 -24.76 -2.07 -3.06
C PRO A 31 -24.68 -1.92 -1.54
N HIS A 32 -25.46 -0.99 -0.97
CA HIS A 32 -25.45 -0.63 0.46
C HIS A 32 -24.16 0.03 0.97
N GLU A 33 -23.87 1.24 0.47
CA GLU A 33 -22.79 2.11 0.99
C GLU A 33 -22.72 2.17 2.53
N SER A 34 -23.87 2.10 3.23
CA SER A 34 -23.91 2.16 4.69
C SER A 34 -23.25 0.95 5.36
N PHE A 35 -23.47 -0.26 4.85
CA PHE A 35 -22.90 -1.48 5.44
C PHE A 35 -21.40 -1.57 5.18
N PHE A 36 -20.96 -1.25 3.97
CA PHE A 36 -19.55 -1.26 3.60
C PHE A 36 -18.74 -0.27 4.45
N GLN A 37 -19.23 0.98 4.58
CA GLN A 37 -18.58 1.99 5.41
C GLN A 37 -18.58 1.62 6.90
N GLU A 38 -19.64 0.98 7.39
CA GLU A 38 -19.73 0.51 8.77
C GLU A 38 -18.71 -0.60 9.07
N ALA A 39 -18.59 -1.60 8.19
CA ALA A 39 -17.60 -2.67 8.33
C ALA A 39 -16.17 -2.11 8.35
N LEU A 40 -15.81 -1.24 7.39
CA LEU A 40 -14.48 -0.61 7.37
C LEU A 40 -14.20 0.18 8.66
N ARG A 41 -15.19 0.95 9.13
CA ARG A 41 -15.07 1.71 10.38
C ARG A 41 -14.86 0.80 11.58
N ASN A 42 -15.62 -0.28 11.68
CA ASN A 42 -15.53 -1.23 12.80
C ASN A 42 -14.14 -1.89 12.84
N ILE A 43 -13.65 -2.36 11.69
CA ILE A 43 -12.32 -2.95 11.56
C ILE A 43 -11.23 -1.96 12.00
N LEU A 44 -11.25 -0.72 11.50
CA LEU A 44 -10.25 0.30 11.88
C LEU A 44 -10.30 0.67 13.36
N ILE A 45 -11.49 0.72 13.97
CA ILE A 45 -11.65 0.98 15.40
C ILE A 45 -11.07 -0.17 16.22
N VAL A 46 -11.36 -1.42 15.86
CA VAL A 46 -10.84 -2.61 16.56
C VAL A 46 -9.32 -2.65 16.40
N PHE A 47 -8.81 -2.44 15.19
CA PHE A 47 -7.37 -2.38 14.90
C PHE A 47 -6.66 -1.35 15.79
N ALA A 48 -7.17 -0.12 15.84
CA ALA A 48 -6.56 0.96 16.60
C ALA A 48 -6.57 0.71 18.11
N LYS A 49 -7.57 -0.01 18.62
CA LYS A 49 -7.64 -0.42 20.04
C LYS A 49 -6.64 -1.52 20.38
N LEU A 50 -6.46 -2.49 19.47
CA LEU A 50 -5.54 -3.62 19.68
C LEU A 50 -4.08 -3.24 19.44
N ASN A 51 -3.81 -2.21 18.63
CA ASN A 51 -2.46 -1.78 18.26
C ASN A 51 -2.17 -0.34 18.73
N PRO A 52 -2.03 -0.07 20.05
CA PRO A 52 -1.90 1.29 20.59
C PRO A 52 -0.61 2.01 20.18
N GLY A 53 0.42 1.29 19.71
CA GLY A 53 1.67 1.85 19.19
C GLY A 53 1.54 2.44 17.78
N ILE A 54 0.61 1.93 16.96
CA ILE A 54 0.38 2.36 15.57
C ILE A 54 -0.89 3.22 15.50
N LYS A 55 -1.98 2.71 16.11
CA LYS A 55 -3.34 3.25 16.02
C LYS A 55 -3.80 3.36 14.56
N TYR A 56 -4.79 4.20 14.30
CA TYR A 56 -5.18 4.55 12.94
C TYR A 56 -4.27 5.66 12.40
N VAL A 57 -3.77 5.47 11.18
CA VAL A 57 -3.10 6.49 10.38
C VAL A 57 -3.94 6.77 9.13
N GLN A 58 -4.07 8.05 8.77
CA GLN A 58 -4.79 8.45 7.57
C GLN A 58 -4.20 7.76 6.33
N GLY A 59 -5.06 7.13 5.52
CA GLY A 59 -4.67 6.32 4.36
C GLY A 59 -4.83 4.81 4.58
N MET A 60 -4.84 4.33 5.84
CA MET A 60 -5.07 2.91 6.14
C MET A 60 -6.42 2.38 5.61
N ASN A 61 -7.43 3.26 5.53
CA ASN A 61 -8.73 2.94 4.95
C ASN A 61 -8.65 2.58 3.46
N GLU A 62 -7.64 3.08 2.75
CA GLU A 62 -7.47 2.83 1.31
C GLU A 62 -6.83 1.47 1.02
N ILE A 63 -6.07 0.94 1.98
CA ILE A 63 -5.59 -0.45 1.96
C ILE A 63 -6.71 -1.40 2.39
N LEU A 64 -7.49 -1.00 3.40
CA LEU A 64 -8.54 -1.85 3.95
C LEU A 64 -9.68 -2.11 2.95
N ALA A 65 -10.05 -1.10 2.17
CA ALA A 65 -11.22 -1.17 1.33
C ALA A 65 -11.12 -2.15 0.14
N PRO A 66 -9.97 -2.29 -0.57
CA PRO A 66 -9.76 -3.36 -1.55
C PRO A 66 -9.81 -4.76 -0.93
N LEU A 67 -9.22 -4.95 0.26
CA LEU A 67 -9.31 -6.23 0.98
C LEU A 67 -10.78 -6.59 1.26
N PHE A 68 -11.52 -5.66 1.87
CA PHE A 68 -12.92 -5.91 2.21
C PHE A 68 -13.77 -6.17 0.96
N TYR A 69 -13.50 -5.48 -0.14
CA TYR A 69 -14.18 -5.73 -1.40
C TYR A 69 -13.94 -7.17 -1.89
N VAL A 70 -12.71 -7.66 -1.87
CA VAL A 70 -12.38 -9.03 -2.30
C VAL A 70 -13.13 -10.06 -1.45
N PHE A 71 -13.01 -9.99 -0.12
CA PHE A 71 -13.70 -10.93 0.76
C PHE A 71 -15.23 -10.83 0.68
N LYS A 72 -15.78 -9.63 0.50
CA LYS A 72 -17.24 -9.46 0.43
C LYS A 72 -17.85 -9.98 -0.87
N ASN A 73 -17.08 -10.00 -1.95
CA ASN A 73 -17.50 -10.50 -3.26
C ASN A 73 -17.03 -11.94 -3.51
N ASP A 74 -16.66 -12.68 -2.46
CA ASP A 74 -16.37 -14.11 -2.57
C ASP A 74 -17.61 -14.85 -3.14
N PRO A 75 -17.44 -15.75 -4.14
CA PRO A 75 -18.55 -16.52 -4.71
C PRO A 75 -19.18 -17.49 -3.71
N ASP A 76 -18.47 -17.86 -2.64
CA ASP A 76 -19.01 -18.64 -1.52
C ASP A 76 -19.73 -17.72 -0.52
N GLU A 77 -21.02 -18.00 -0.30
CA GLU A 77 -21.84 -17.25 0.64
C GLU A 77 -21.35 -17.37 2.10
N GLU A 78 -20.75 -18.50 2.48
CA GLU A 78 -20.21 -18.70 3.83
C GLU A 78 -18.98 -17.81 4.08
N ASN A 79 -18.11 -17.70 3.08
CA ASN A 79 -16.94 -16.81 3.13
C ASN A 79 -17.37 -15.34 3.11
N SER A 80 -18.24 -14.95 2.18
CA SER A 80 -18.71 -13.56 2.08
C SER A 80 -19.55 -13.08 3.28
N ALA A 81 -20.12 -14.00 4.06
CA ALA A 81 -20.76 -13.72 5.34
C ALA A 81 -19.74 -13.39 6.44
N SER A 82 -18.55 -13.99 6.38
CA SER A 82 -17.43 -13.78 7.34
C SER A 82 -16.47 -12.66 6.94
N ALA A 83 -16.73 -11.99 5.79
CA ALA A 83 -15.84 -11.01 5.18
C ALA A 83 -15.28 -9.94 6.12
N GLU A 84 -16.05 -9.43 7.10
CA GLU A 84 -15.54 -8.42 8.05
C GLU A 84 -14.41 -8.98 8.94
N ALA A 85 -14.56 -10.21 9.42
CA ALA A 85 -13.56 -10.87 10.27
C ALA A 85 -12.31 -11.25 9.47
N ASP A 86 -12.49 -11.83 8.29
CA ASP A 86 -11.38 -12.23 7.42
C ASP A 86 -10.57 -11.02 6.95
N THR A 87 -11.27 -9.94 6.60
CA THR A 87 -10.64 -8.65 6.28
C THR A 87 -9.85 -8.12 7.47
N PHE A 88 -10.39 -8.18 8.69
CA PHE A 88 -9.66 -7.72 9.88
C PHE A 88 -8.33 -8.48 10.05
N PHE A 89 -8.34 -9.81 9.99
CA PHE A 89 -7.13 -10.60 10.18
C PHE A 89 -6.14 -10.41 9.03
N CYS A 90 -6.61 -10.43 7.79
CA CYS A 90 -5.78 -10.17 6.62
C CYS A 90 -5.15 -8.77 6.68
N PHE A 91 -5.92 -7.76 7.08
CA PHE A 91 -5.43 -6.39 7.23
C PHE A 91 -4.37 -6.26 8.34
N VAL A 92 -4.57 -6.92 9.49
CA VAL A 92 -3.59 -6.93 10.59
C VAL A 92 -2.27 -7.54 10.10
N GLU A 93 -2.34 -8.69 9.43
CA GLU A 93 -1.17 -9.39 8.92
C GLU A 93 -0.43 -8.53 7.89
N LEU A 94 -1.17 -7.98 6.92
CA LEU A 94 -0.63 -7.11 5.88
C LEU A 94 0.09 -5.89 6.46
N ILE A 95 -0.58 -5.14 7.35
CA ILE A 95 0.00 -3.95 7.99
C ILE A 95 1.20 -4.33 8.83
N SER A 96 1.24 -5.53 9.43
CA SER A 96 2.35 -5.94 10.29
C SER A 96 3.71 -5.89 9.57
N GLY A 97 3.78 -6.21 8.27
CA GLY A 97 5.03 -6.24 7.50
C GLY A 97 5.61 -4.88 7.13
N PHE A 98 4.80 -3.81 7.19
CA PHE A 98 5.27 -2.44 6.92
C PHE A 98 4.84 -1.44 7.98
N ARG A 99 4.44 -1.94 9.16
CA ARG A 99 4.01 -1.14 10.31
C ARG A 99 5.06 -0.09 10.72
N ASP A 100 6.34 -0.42 10.58
CA ASP A 100 7.46 0.43 11.00
C ASP A 100 7.50 1.73 10.18
N ASN A 101 6.92 1.72 8.96
CA ASN A 101 6.75 2.93 8.13
C ASN A 101 5.71 3.92 8.69
N PHE A 102 4.80 3.47 9.56
CA PHE A 102 3.76 4.30 10.18
C PHE A 102 4.16 4.81 11.58
N VAL A 103 5.21 4.26 12.16
CA VAL A 103 5.68 4.65 13.49
C VAL A 103 6.63 5.83 13.35
N GLN A 104 6.14 7.05 13.59
CA GLN A 104 6.92 8.30 13.49
C GLN A 104 8.26 8.26 14.27
N GLN A 105 8.30 7.53 15.39
CA GLN A 105 9.51 7.37 16.20
C GLN A 105 10.63 6.61 15.47
N LEU A 106 10.27 5.81 14.47
CA LEU A 106 11.19 5.03 13.65
C LEU A 106 11.60 5.77 12.37
N ASP A 107 11.08 6.97 12.08
CA ASP A 107 11.39 7.68 10.82
C ASP A 107 12.90 7.81 10.54
N ASN A 108 13.72 7.98 11.57
CA ASN A 108 15.19 8.09 11.46
C ASN A 108 15.93 6.76 11.71
N SER A 109 15.21 5.66 11.87
CA SER A 109 15.73 4.32 12.08
C SER A 109 16.00 3.61 10.76
N VAL A 110 16.89 2.62 10.80
CA VAL A 110 17.19 1.72 9.66
C VAL A 110 15.99 0.88 9.22
N VAL A 111 14.95 0.77 10.05
CA VAL A 111 13.69 0.07 9.74
C VAL A 111 12.53 1.01 9.41
N GLY A 112 12.74 2.33 9.46
CA GLY A 112 11.67 3.31 9.22
C GLY A 112 11.53 3.72 7.76
N ILE A 113 10.51 4.55 7.50
CA ILE A 113 10.15 4.98 6.15
C ILE A 113 11.29 5.64 5.37
N ARG A 114 12.21 6.37 6.03
CA ARG A 114 13.35 7.00 5.34
C ARG A 114 14.35 5.97 4.80
N SER A 115 14.55 4.87 5.52
CA SER A 115 15.38 3.76 5.08
C SER A 115 14.75 3.08 3.86
N THR A 116 13.45 2.78 3.94
CA THR A 116 12.67 2.25 2.81
C THR A 116 12.76 3.15 1.58
N LEU A 117 12.58 4.46 1.73
CA LEU A 117 12.71 5.43 0.63
C LEU A 117 14.13 5.49 0.05
N THR A 118 15.15 5.35 0.90
CA THR A 118 16.55 5.33 0.45
C THR A 118 16.84 4.07 -0.36
N ARG A 119 16.34 2.91 0.10
CA ARG A 119 16.45 1.64 -0.63
C ARG A 119 15.78 1.73 -2.00
N LEU A 120 14.56 2.25 -2.06
CA LEU A 120 13.88 2.47 -3.35
C LEU A 120 14.69 3.37 -4.30
N SER A 121 15.29 4.45 -3.79
CA SER A 121 16.15 5.32 -4.60
C SER A 121 17.40 4.59 -5.12
N GLN A 122 17.97 3.69 -4.32
CA GLN A 122 19.11 2.86 -4.73
C GLN A 122 18.72 1.86 -5.82
N LEU A 123 17.57 1.19 -5.66
CA LEU A 123 17.05 0.29 -6.70
C LEU A 123 16.80 0.99 -8.02
N LEU A 124 16.16 2.16 -7.97
CA LEU A 124 15.95 2.94 -9.18
C LEU A 124 17.29 3.26 -9.87
N LYS A 125 18.33 3.57 -9.09
CA LYS A 125 19.66 3.82 -9.65
C LYS A 125 20.29 2.57 -10.25
N GLU A 126 20.09 1.41 -9.64
CA GLU A 126 20.66 0.13 -10.09
C GLU A 126 20.00 -0.35 -11.40
N HIS A 127 18.68 -0.18 -11.53
CA HIS A 127 17.93 -0.60 -12.73
C HIS A 127 17.85 0.48 -13.82
N ASP A 128 17.77 1.76 -13.47
CA ASP A 128 17.69 2.89 -14.41
C ASP A 128 18.43 4.13 -13.89
N GLU A 129 19.76 4.12 -14.05
CA GLU A 129 20.61 5.23 -13.61
C GLU A 129 20.28 6.54 -14.34
N GLU A 130 19.81 6.50 -15.60
CA GLU A 130 19.48 7.69 -16.37
C GLU A 130 18.27 8.41 -15.75
N LEU A 131 17.19 7.67 -15.50
CA LEU A 131 16.00 8.20 -14.82
C LEU A 131 16.33 8.68 -13.40
N TRP A 132 17.09 7.90 -12.64
CA TRP A 132 17.53 8.29 -11.30
C TRP A 132 18.29 9.63 -11.32
N ARG A 133 19.27 9.80 -12.22
CA ARG A 133 20.02 11.05 -12.37
C ARG A 133 19.12 12.21 -12.76
N HIS A 134 18.14 11.98 -13.64
CA HIS A 134 17.18 13.00 -14.05
C HIS A 134 16.33 13.50 -12.87
N LEU A 135 15.82 12.57 -12.05
CA LEU A 135 15.02 12.90 -10.86
C LEU A 135 15.86 13.62 -9.79
N GLU A 136 17.03 13.07 -9.44
CA GLU A 136 17.83 13.57 -8.33
C GLU A 136 18.63 14.83 -8.69
N MET A 137 19.25 14.87 -9.88
CA MET A 137 20.21 15.93 -10.24
C MET A 137 19.59 17.02 -11.11
N ALA A 138 18.83 16.64 -12.15
CA ALA A 138 18.29 17.61 -13.10
C ALA A 138 17.05 18.32 -12.54
N THR A 139 16.09 17.56 -12.03
CA THR A 139 14.82 18.10 -11.51
C THR A 139 14.83 18.35 -10.01
N LYS A 140 15.78 17.75 -9.26
CA LYS A 140 15.92 17.87 -7.79
C LYS A 140 14.66 17.46 -7.04
N VAL A 141 13.97 16.44 -7.53
CA VAL A 141 12.80 15.88 -6.89
C VAL A 141 13.26 14.80 -5.92
N ASN A 142 13.10 15.07 -4.62
CA ASN A 142 13.44 14.09 -3.59
C ASN A 142 12.48 12.88 -3.65
N THR A 143 13.03 11.67 -3.52
CA THR A 143 12.28 10.40 -3.53
C THR A 143 11.07 10.39 -2.59
N GLN A 144 11.17 11.04 -1.43
CA GLN A 144 10.06 11.12 -0.47
C GLN A 144 8.79 11.76 -1.05
N PHE A 145 8.91 12.69 -2.00
CA PHE A 145 7.75 13.42 -2.50
C PHE A 145 6.83 12.60 -3.42
N TYR A 146 7.36 11.58 -4.10
CA TYR A 146 6.56 10.67 -4.90
C TYR A 146 6.35 9.32 -4.19
N ALA A 147 7.42 8.74 -3.64
CA ALA A 147 7.39 7.36 -3.18
C ALA A 147 6.80 7.15 -1.79
N PHE A 148 6.67 8.20 -0.97
CA PHE A 148 6.10 8.06 0.38
C PHE A 148 4.68 7.50 0.30
N ARG A 149 3.85 8.06 -0.58
CA ARG A 149 2.47 7.59 -0.80
C ARG A 149 2.44 6.19 -1.42
N TRP A 150 3.33 5.95 -2.38
CA TRP A 150 3.43 4.66 -3.08
C TRP A 150 3.67 3.51 -2.10
N ILE A 151 4.62 3.69 -1.19
CA ILE A 151 4.98 2.68 -0.18
C ILE A 151 3.90 2.58 0.91
N THR A 152 3.45 3.70 1.46
CA THR A 152 2.52 3.69 2.61
C THR A 152 1.10 3.27 2.26
N LEU A 153 0.71 3.36 0.98
CA LEU A 153 -0.63 2.99 0.50
C LEU A 153 -0.60 1.80 -0.46
N LEU A 154 0.53 1.09 -0.59
CA LEU A 154 0.70 -0.04 -1.51
C LEU A 154 0.17 0.26 -2.92
N LEU A 155 0.53 1.45 -3.45
CA LEU A 155 0.20 1.92 -4.80
C LEU A 155 -1.30 2.08 -5.13
N THR A 156 -2.20 1.94 -4.16
CA THR A 156 -3.67 2.00 -4.38
C THR A 156 -4.19 3.36 -4.91
N GLN A 157 -3.40 4.43 -4.80
CA GLN A 157 -3.73 5.75 -5.38
C GLN A 157 -3.10 6.01 -6.75
N GLU A 158 -2.21 5.14 -7.23
CA GLU A 158 -1.53 5.31 -8.51
C GLU A 158 -2.20 4.53 -9.64
N PHE A 159 -2.80 3.38 -9.29
CA PHE A 159 -3.44 2.49 -10.24
C PHE A 159 -4.95 2.44 -10.03
N ASN A 160 -5.68 1.97 -11.05
CA ASN A 160 -7.10 1.70 -10.88
C ASN A 160 -7.28 0.47 -9.96
N PHE A 161 -8.53 0.23 -9.55
CA PHE A 161 -8.85 -0.83 -8.60
C PHE A 161 -8.38 -2.22 -9.06
N THR A 162 -8.65 -2.58 -10.32
CA THR A 162 -8.28 -3.88 -10.89
C THR A 162 -6.77 -4.05 -10.94
N ASP A 163 -6.05 -3.05 -11.44
CA ASP A 163 -4.59 -3.08 -11.54
C ASP A 163 -3.95 -3.12 -10.14
N SER A 164 -4.54 -2.44 -9.15
CA SER A 164 -4.07 -2.51 -7.76
C SER A 164 -4.16 -3.93 -7.21
N LEU A 165 -5.26 -4.65 -7.47
CA LEU A 165 -5.41 -6.04 -7.04
C LEU A 165 -4.40 -6.97 -7.73
N LEU A 166 -4.13 -6.77 -9.03
CA LEU A 166 -3.12 -7.56 -9.75
C LEU A 166 -1.72 -7.34 -9.19
N ILE A 167 -1.36 -6.08 -8.92
CA ILE A 167 -0.08 -5.77 -8.25
C ILE A 167 -0.03 -6.45 -6.88
N TRP A 168 -1.13 -6.46 -6.15
CA TRP A 168 -1.20 -7.10 -4.84
C TRP A 168 -1.09 -8.62 -4.90
N ASP A 169 -1.66 -9.29 -5.91
CA ASP A 169 -1.48 -10.73 -6.11
C ASP A 169 0.01 -11.07 -6.22
N THR A 170 0.76 -10.29 -7.00
CA THR A 170 2.22 -10.43 -7.12
C THR A 170 2.93 -10.13 -5.81
N LEU A 171 2.67 -8.97 -5.20
CA LEU A 171 3.31 -8.57 -3.94
C LEU A 171 3.08 -9.61 -2.83
N LEU A 172 1.86 -10.13 -2.72
CA LEU A 172 1.45 -11.07 -1.66
C LEU A 172 1.78 -12.53 -1.98
N SER A 173 2.29 -12.84 -3.18
CA SER A 173 2.66 -14.20 -3.56
C SER A 173 3.97 -14.69 -2.93
N ASP A 174 4.72 -13.79 -2.27
CA ASP A 174 5.96 -14.11 -1.57
C ASP A 174 5.73 -15.19 -0.50
N PRO A 175 6.35 -16.39 -0.63
CA PRO A 175 6.16 -17.49 0.31
C PRO A 175 6.70 -17.19 1.72
N ASP A 176 7.60 -16.22 1.85
CA ASP A 176 8.15 -15.76 3.13
C ASP A 176 7.26 -14.71 3.82
N GLY A 177 6.20 -14.26 3.14
CA GLY A 177 5.16 -13.38 3.65
C GLY A 177 5.62 -11.93 3.88
N PRO A 178 4.74 -11.07 4.40
CA PRO A 178 5.04 -9.65 4.60
C PRO A 178 6.05 -9.42 5.74
N GLN A 179 7.35 -9.44 5.44
CA GLN A 179 8.45 -9.12 6.36
C GLN A 179 8.91 -7.65 6.28
N ASN A 180 9.65 -7.12 7.25
CA ASN A 180 10.11 -5.72 7.21
C ASN A 180 10.82 -5.36 5.88
N GLY A 181 10.21 -4.45 5.12
CA GLY A 181 10.73 -4.01 3.81
C GLY A 181 10.28 -4.85 2.61
N TRP A 182 9.50 -5.91 2.80
CA TRP A 182 9.03 -6.87 1.79
C TRP A 182 8.48 -6.22 0.53
N VAL A 183 7.69 -5.14 0.65
CA VAL A 183 7.13 -4.42 -0.51
C VAL A 183 8.22 -4.06 -1.53
N LEU A 184 9.40 -3.65 -1.06
CA LEU A 184 10.51 -3.34 -1.94
C LEU A 184 11.24 -4.59 -2.42
N THR A 185 11.27 -5.67 -1.64
CA THR A 185 11.88 -6.96 -2.07
C THR A 185 11.04 -7.61 -3.16
N SER A 186 9.72 -7.64 -3.01
CA SER A 186 8.81 -8.15 -4.03
C SER A 186 8.85 -7.30 -5.30
N LEU A 187 9.07 -5.97 -5.19
CA LEU A 187 9.31 -5.12 -6.35
C LEU A 187 10.67 -5.40 -6.99
N GLU A 188 11.75 -5.56 -6.21
CA GLU A 188 13.09 -5.96 -6.69
C GLU A 188 13.04 -7.22 -7.54
N GLU A 189 12.37 -8.27 -7.05
CA GLU A 189 12.28 -9.56 -7.74
C GLU A 189 11.50 -9.46 -9.06
N GLU A 190 10.44 -8.65 -9.13
CA GLU A 190 9.66 -8.44 -10.36
C GLU A 190 10.41 -7.62 -11.41
N PHE A 191 11.16 -6.59 -11.00
CA PHE A 191 12.00 -5.84 -11.94
C PHE A 191 13.06 -6.75 -12.57
N ASP A 192 13.63 -7.69 -11.82
CA ASP A 192 14.64 -8.64 -12.31
C ASP A 192 14.04 -9.71 -13.27
N VAL A 193 12.78 -10.12 -13.07
CA VAL A 193 12.10 -11.08 -13.97
C VAL A 193 11.72 -10.43 -15.30
N SER A 194 11.37 -9.15 -15.30
CA SER A 194 11.02 -8.42 -16.53
C SER A 194 12.18 -8.24 -17.51
N ASP A 195 13.43 -8.39 -17.05
CA ASP A 195 14.64 -8.36 -17.87
C ASP A 195 15.01 -9.72 -18.51
N ILE A 196 14.30 -10.82 -18.15
CA ILE A 196 14.61 -12.18 -18.63
C ILE A 196 13.82 -12.57 -19.90
N GLU A 197 12.74 -11.88 -20.28
CA GLU A 197 11.91 -12.25 -21.45
C GLU A 197 12.06 -11.38 -22.72
N LEU A 198 13.13 -10.57 -22.85
CA LEU A 198 13.45 -9.88 -24.11
C LEU A 198 14.82 -10.24 -24.72
N GLY A 199 15.35 -11.41 -24.38
CA GLY A 199 16.69 -11.83 -24.79
C GLY A 199 16.82 -13.11 -25.60
N ASN A 200 15.74 -13.81 -25.96
CA ASN A 200 15.92 -15.13 -26.61
C ASN A 200 14.75 -15.59 -27.50
N ASP A 201 14.46 -14.85 -28.58
CA ASP A 201 14.04 -15.54 -29.81
C ASP A 201 14.32 -14.68 -31.05
N HIS A 202 15.45 -14.96 -31.71
CA HIS A 202 15.52 -15.16 -33.16
C HIS A 202 16.97 -15.39 -33.58
N HIS A 203 17.47 -16.63 -33.37
CA HIS A 203 18.46 -17.24 -34.26
C HIS A 203 18.35 -18.77 -34.25
N LYS A 204 17.42 -19.28 -35.08
CA LYS A 204 17.56 -20.52 -35.87
C LYS A 204 16.94 -20.21 -37.24
N ALA A 205 17.74 -19.84 -38.24
CA ALA A 205 18.32 -20.76 -39.23
C ALA A 205 17.25 -21.59 -39.96
N VAL A 206 16.74 -21.09 -41.09
CA VAL A 206 17.00 -21.50 -42.50
C VAL A 206 16.51 -20.38 -43.40
#